data_AF-A0A9X2N7K6-F1
#
_entry.id   AF-A0A9X2N7K6-F1
#
_cell.length_a   1.000
_cell.length_b   1.000
_cell.length_c   1.000
_cell.angle_alpha   90.00
_cell.angle_beta   90.00
_cell.angle_gamma   90.00
#
_symmetry.space_group_name_H-M   'P 1'
#
loop_
_entity.id
_entity.type
_entity.pdbx_description
1 polymer ?
#
loop_
_entity_poly.entity_id
_entity_poly.type
_entity_poly.pdbx_seq_one_letter_code
_entity_poly.pdbx_strand_id
1 'polypeptide(L)' 'MPNRVMISRDSKPIPCEECGLPSLHVARLVSANGALLGQTMVCTACRRHRSDTPAVALP' A
#
# COMPACT_ATOMS: atom_id res chain seq x y z
N MET A 1 -12.49 15.67 -5.02
CA MET A 1 -12.08 14.48 -4.24
C MET A 1 -10.66 14.13 -4.63
N PRO A 2 -9.74 13.80 -3.70
CA PRO A 2 -8.38 13.43 -4.06
C PRO A 2 -8.29 12.02 -4.65
N ASN A 3 -7.18 11.74 -5.35
CA ASN A 3 -6.82 10.38 -5.77
C ASN A 3 -6.64 9.49 -4.53
N ARG A 4 -6.95 8.20 -4.65
CA ARG A 4 -6.91 7.25 -3.53
C ARG A 4 -6.26 5.93 -3.91
N VAL A 5 -5.61 5.30 -2.93
CA VAL A 5 -5.04 3.96 -3.07
C VAL A 5 -5.99 2.95 -2.44
N MET A 6 -6.42 1.96 -3.21
CA MET A 6 -7.32 0.89 -2.78
C MET A 6 -6.57 -0.44 -2.74
N ILE A 7 -6.55 -1.11 -1.59
CA ILE A 7 -5.86 -2.40 -1.41
C ILE A 7 -6.84 -3.54 -1.64
N SER A 8 -6.56 -4.37 -2.63
CA SER A 8 -7.31 -5.61 -2.88
C SER A 8 -6.83 -6.68 -1.91
N ARG A 9 -7.70 -7.07 -0.95
CA ARG A 9 -7.38 -8.09 0.06
C ARG A 9 -7.70 -9.52 -0.39
N ASP A 10 -8.41 -9.66 -1.50
CA ASP A 10 -8.86 -10.94 -2.04
C ASP A 10 -7.78 -11.70 -2.83
N SER A 11 -6.61 -11.09 -3.03
CA SER A 11 -5.47 -11.78 -3.65
C SER A 11 -4.81 -12.73 -2.65
N LYS A 12 -4.41 -13.92 -3.12
CA LYS A 12 -3.59 -14.85 -2.32
C LYS A 12 -2.40 -14.10 -1.72
N PRO A 13 -2.15 -14.22 -0.41
CA PRO A 13 -1.07 -13.47 0.23
C PRO A 13 0.28 -13.86 -0.37
N ILE A 14 1.03 -12.88 -0.86
CA ILE A 14 2.40 -13.06 -1.35
C ILE A 14 3.35 -12.68 -0.21
N PRO A 15 4.43 -13.46 0.05
CA PRO A 15 5.45 -13.06 1.01
C PRO A 15 6.12 -11.76 0.56
N CYS A 16 6.33 -10.83 1.49
CA CYS A 16 7.07 -9.62 1.23
C CYS A 16 8.57 -9.90 1.27
N GLU A 17 9.30 -9.51 0.22
CA GLU A 17 10.75 -9.68 0.15
C GLU A 17 11.52 -8.88 1.23
N GLU A 18 10.94 -7.80 1.77
CA GLU A 18 11.60 -7.01 2.82
C GLU A 18 11.42 -7.60 4.23
N CYS A 19 10.20 -8.02 4.59
CA CYS A 19 9.89 -8.45 5.97
C CYS A 19 9.55 -9.94 6.10
N GLY A 20 9.44 -10.68 4.99
CA GLY A 20 9.10 -12.10 4.94
C GLY A 20 7.62 -12.42 5.23
N LEU A 21 6.82 -11.46 5.68
CA LEU A 21 5.41 -11.71 6.06
C LEU A 21 4.51 -11.88 4.82
N PRO A 22 3.50 -12.78 4.87
CA PRO A 22 2.52 -12.97 3.81
C PRO A 22 1.48 -11.85 3.84
N SER A 23 1.92 -10.62 3.57
CA SER A 23 1.11 -9.39 3.68
C SER A 23 1.29 -8.46 2.49
N LEU A 24 1.82 -8.98 1.37
CA LEU A 24 1.94 -8.24 0.12
C LEU A 24 0.62 -8.33 -0.67
N HIS A 25 0.04 -7.18 -0.97
CA HIS A 25 -1.26 -7.06 -1.65
C HIS A 25 -1.15 -6.16 -2.88
N VAL A 26 -1.98 -6.44 -3.89
CA VAL A 26 -2.15 -5.53 -5.02
C VAL A 26 -2.94 -4.31 -4.56
N ALA A 27 -2.40 -3.13 -4.80
CA ALA A 27 -3.04 -1.85 -4.58
C ALA A 27 -3.32 -1.16 -5.94
N ARG A 28 -4.49 -0.54 -6.06
CA ARG A 28 -4.92 0.23 -7.22
C ARG A 28 -4.87 1.72 -6.89
N LEU A 29 -4.21 2.51 -7.73
CA LEU A 29 -4.30 3.96 -7.68
C LEU A 29 -5.48 4.39 -8.53
N VAL A 30 -6.47 5.00 -7.89
CA VAL A 30 -7.70 5.45 -8.53
C VAL A 30 -7.74 6.97 -8.45
N SER A 31 -8.01 7.61 -9.58
CA SER A 31 -8.16 9.06 -9.64
C SER A 31 -9.42 9.55 -8.93
N ALA A 32 -9.51 10.85 -8.72
CA ALA A 32 -10.69 11.55 -8.21
C ALA A 32 -12.00 11.17 -8.90
N ASN A 33 -11.96 10.98 -10.23
CA ASN A 33 -13.11 10.64 -11.08
C ASN A 33 -13.33 9.12 -11.24
N GLY A 34 -12.64 8.28 -10.46
CA GLY A 34 -12.83 6.84 -10.46
C GLY A 34 -12.04 6.07 -11.53
N ALA A 35 -11.26 6.75 -12.36
CA ALA A 35 -10.41 6.09 -13.35
C ALA A 35 -9.22 5.38 -12.69
N LEU A 36 -8.92 4.16 -13.15
CA LEU A 36 -7.72 3.44 -12.72
C LEU A 36 -6.48 4.10 -13.34
N LEU A 37 -5.62 4.66 -12.49
CA LEU A 37 -4.36 5.27 -12.91
C LEU A 37 -3.21 4.27 -12.94
N GLY A 38 -3.26 3.22 -12.12
CA GLY A 38 -2.23 2.20 -12.07
C GLY A 38 -2.43 1.17 -10.97
N GLN A 39 -1.55 0.19 -10.96
CA GLN A 39 -1.49 -0.86 -9.94
C GLN A 39 -0.07 -0.97 -9.40
N THR A 40 0.05 -1.32 -8.12
CA THR A 40 1.34 -1.51 -7.44
C THR A 40 1.20 -2.57 -6.35
N MET A 41 2.31 -3.13 -5.88
CA MET A 41 2.31 -4.06 -4.74
C MET A 41 2.62 -3.30 -3.45
N VAL A 42 1.82 -3.54 -2.42
CA VAL A 42 1.99 -2.90 -1.10
C VAL A 42 2.04 -3.95 -0.02
N CYS A 43 3.09 -3.92 0.79
CA CYS A 43 3.16 -4.70 2.03
C CYS A 43 2.43 -3.93 3.14
N THR A 44 1.32 -4.48 3.62
CA THR A 44 0.52 -3.83 4.67
C THR A 44 1.20 -3.85 6.03
N ALA A 45 2.07 -4.85 6.30
CA ALA A 45 2.89 -4.90 7.52
C ALA A 45 3.97 -3.80 7.52
N CYS A 46 4.81 -3.73 6.47
CA CYS A 46 5.85 -2.70 6.36
C CYS A 46 5.26 -1.28 6.35
N ARG A 47 4.12 -1.08 5.66
CA ARG A 47 3.43 0.20 5.65
C ARG A 47 3.00 0.62 7.05
N ARG A 48 2.44 -0.29 7.85
CA ARG A 48 2.02 0.00 9.22
C ARG A 48 3.19 0.46 10.09
N HIS A 49 4.35 -0.22 9.99
CA HIS A 49 5.56 0.20 10.72
C HIS A 49 6.06 1.60 10.32
N ARG A 50 6.04 1.95 9.02
CA ARG A 50 6.42 3.30 8.57
C ARG A 50 5.41 4.38 9.00
N SER A 51 4.12 4.05 9.05
CA SER A 51 3.09 4.96 9.53
C SER A 51 3.12 5.18 11.04
N ASP A 52 3.59 4.19 11.80
CA ASP A 52 3.79 4.27 13.25
C ASP A 52 5.09 5.00 13.61
N THR A 53 6.06 5.05 12.68
CA THR A 53 7.25 5.90 12.83
C THR A 53 6.79 7.34 12.71
N PRO A 54 6.86 8.17 13.78
CA PRO A 54 6.56 9.58 13.63
C PRO A 54 7.49 10.13 12.57
N ALA A 55 6.93 10.75 11.54
CA ALA A 55 7.71 11.47 10.56
C ALA A 55 8.55 12.49 11.33
N VAL A 56 9.82 12.16 11.57
CA VAL A 56 10.79 13.14 12.02
C VAL A 56 10.85 14.13 10.87
N ALA A 57 10.13 15.23 11.04
CA ALA A 57 10.27 16.39 10.18
C ALA A 57 11.74 16.79 10.26
N LEU A 58 12.50 16.47 9.21
CA LEU A 58 13.84 17.00 9.04
C LEU A 58 13.71 18.52 8.85
N PRO A 59 14.53 19.32 9.56
CA PRO A 59 14.44 20.78 9.60
C PRO A 59 14.76 21.45 8.25
#